data_AF-A0A7V2JEW6-F1
#
_entry.id   AF-A0A7V2JEW6-F1
#
_cell.length_a   1.000
_cell.length_b   1.000
_cell.length_c   1.000
_cell.angle_alpha   90.00
_cell.angle_beta   90.00
_cell.angle_gamma   90.00
#
_symmetry.space_group_name_H-M   'P 1'
#
loop_
_entity.id
_entity.type
_entity.pdbx_description
1 polymer ?
#
loop_
_entity_poly.entity_id
_entity_poly.type
_entity_poly.pdbx_seq_one_letter_code
_entity_poly.pdbx_strand_id
1 'polypeptide(L)'
;SATDLFVRRNLDVLYHTNHYTMKDMLKYENHRSEFSMKQSRFRLLTIEKLSKRLKNLPPEERYIKILSSHENYPFTLCIHDLELSDGKRVKTFATVVGSTDGRILATFDNPCYGKFQEINTRFERRNETHEFH
;
A
#
# COMPACT_ATOMS: atom_id res chain seq x y z
N SER A 1 -0.13 10.00 -10.75
CA SER A 1 -1.12 9.95 -9.65
C SER A 1 -0.75 11.04 -8.67
N ALA A 2 -1.61 12.04 -8.44
CA ALA A 2 -1.43 12.98 -7.34
C ALA A 2 -2.00 12.31 -6.07
N THR A 3 -1.19 12.25 -5.00
CA THR A 3 -1.60 11.68 -3.72
C THR A 3 -1.79 12.82 -2.74
N ASP A 4 -2.95 12.90 -2.10
CA ASP A 4 -3.15 13.77 -0.96
C ASP A 4 -2.90 12.96 0.33
N LEU A 5 -2.21 13.53 1.31
CA LEU A 5 -1.91 12.83 2.56
C LEU A 5 -2.64 13.58 3.68
N PHE A 6 -3.78 13.03 4.12
CA PHE A 6 -4.43 13.50 5.33
C PHE A 6 -4.10 12.56 6.50
N VAL A 7 -3.22 13.02 7.40
CA VAL A 7 -3.03 12.35 8.70
C VAL A 7 -4.22 12.71 9.58
N ARG A 8 -5.07 11.73 9.90
CA ARG A 8 -6.10 11.92 10.94
C ARG A 8 -5.39 12.15 12.26
N ARG A 9 -5.40 13.40 12.75
CA ARG A 9 -4.70 13.94 13.95
C ARG A 9 -4.81 13.14 15.27
N ASN A 10 -5.58 12.06 15.35
CA ASN A 10 -5.77 11.24 16.56
C ASN A 10 -5.20 9.81 16.46
N LEU A 11 -4.54 9.47 15.36
CA LEU A 11 -3.84 8.20 15.17
C LEU A 11 -2.50 8.55 14.56
N ASP A 12 -1.38 8.16 15.18
CA ASP A 12 -0.02 8.26 14.61
C ASP A 12 0.19 7.34 13.38
N VAL A 13 -0.89 7.07 12.65
CA VAL A 13 -0.96 6.12 11.55
C VAL A 13 -1.71 6.77 10.39
N LEU A 14 -1.11 6.66 9.21
CA LEU A 14 -1.65 7.15 7.95
C LEU A 14 -2.05 5.97 7.07
N TYR A 15 -3.30 5.95 6.62
CA TYR A 15 -3.79 5.03 5.61
C TYR A 15 -4.26 5.83 4.41
N HIS A 16 -3.90 5.38 3.21
CA HIS A 16 -4.34 6.00 1.96
C HIS A 16 -4.65 4.91 0.93
N THR A 17 -5.48 5.25 -0.05
CA THR A 17 -5.81 4.34 -1.15
C THR A 17 -5.66 5.08 -2.48
N ASN A 18 -6.71 5.22 -3.28
CA ASN A 18 -6.62 5.93 -4.54
C ASN A 18 -7.38 7.25 -4.53
N HIS A 19 -8.36 7.46 -3.65
CA HIS A 19 -9.18 8.69 -3.61
C HIS A 19 -8.64 9.76 -2.68
N TYR A 20 -9.00 11.02 -2.96
CA TYR A 20 -8.72 12.13 -2.07
C TYR A 20 -9.47 12.00 -0.75
N THR A 21 -8.74 12.27 0.34
CA THR A 21 -9.22 12.24 1.72
C THR A 21 -9.42 13.65 2.30
N MET A 22 -8.74 14.66 1.74
CA MET A 22 -8.87 16.07 2.13
C MET A 22 -10.09 16.72 1.46
N LYS A 23 -10.90 17.42 2.25
CA LYS A 23 -12.14 18.09 1.80
C LYS A 23 -11.90 19.02 0.61
N ASP A 24 -10.83 19.82 0.65
CA ASP A 24 -10.51 20.80 -0.39
C ASP A 24 -9.97 20.17 -1.69
N MET A 25 -9.55 18.90 -1.61
CA MET A 25 -9.07 18.13 -2.75
C MET A 25 -10.20 17.38 -3.47
N LEU A 26 -11.35 17.16 -2.81
CA LEU A 26 -12.48 16.40 -3.38
C LEU A 26 -12.98 16.98 -4.71
N LYS A 27 -12.86 18.31 -4.89
CA LYS A 27 -13.23 19.00 -6.14
C LYS A 27 -12.38 18.61 -7.35
N TYR A 28 -11.24 17.94 -7.15
CA TYR A 28 -10.36 17.45 -8.21
C TYR A 28 -10.57 15.95 -8.52
N GLU A 29 -11.53 15.29 -7.87
CA GLU A 29 -11.83 13.85 -8.10
C GLU A 29 -12.69 13.60 -9.36
N ASN A 30 -12.88 14.62 -10.21
CA ASN A 30 -13.87 14.68 -11.30
C ASN A 30 -13.74 13.62 -12.40
N HIS A 31 -12.68 12.81 -12.40
CA HIS A 31 -12.38 11.83 -13.47
C HIS A 31 -12.62 10.38 -13.08
N ARG A 32 -13.29 10.10 -11.96
CA ARG A 32 -13.55 8.72 -11.52
C ARG A 32 -15.02 8.36 -11.52
N SER A 33 -15.31 7.14 -11.96
CA SER A 33 -16.63 6.55 -11.79
C SER A 33 -16.96 6.43 -10.30
N GLU A 34 -18.25 6.60 -9.96
CA GLU A 34 -18.74 6.40 -8.59
C GLU A 34 -18.37 5.01 -8.06
N PHE A 35 -18.36 4.02 -8.94
CA PHE A 35 -17.90 2.66 -8.64
C PHE A 35 -16.44 2.64 -8.17
N SER A 36 -15.51 3.25 -8.92
CA SER A 36 -14.08 3.33 -8.55
C SER A 36 -13.89 4.03 -7.21
N MET A 37 -14.69 5.06 -6.93
CA MET A 37 -14.68 5.77 -5.64
C MET A 37 -15.15 4.89 -4.49
N LYS A 38 -16.24 4.13 -4.68
CA LYS A 38 -16.73 3.15 -3.69
C LYS A 38 -15.65 2.10 -3.40
N GLN A 39 -15.01 1.55 -4.43
CA GLN A 39 -13.92 0.58 -4.28
C GLN A 39 -12.78 1.12 -3.42
N SER A 40 -12.33 2.35 -3.69
CA SER A 40 -11.25 2.96 -2.93
C SER A 40 -11.63 3.20 -1.46
N ARG A 41 -12.87 3.63 -1.19
CA ARG A 41 -13.38 3.83 0.17
C ARG A 41 -13.51 2.52 0.94
N PHE A 42 -14.01 1.46 0.31
CA PHE A 42 -14.09 0.14 0.94
C PHE A 42 -12.72 -0.39 1.34
N ARG A 43 -11.70 -0.27 0.47
CA ARG A 43 -10.32 -0.64 0.81
C ARG A 43 -9.79 0.14 2.01
N LEU A 44 -10.05 1.45 2.09
CA LEU A 44 -9.63 2.26 3.22
C LEU A 44 -10.28 1.79 4.53
N LEU A 45 -11.59 1.52 4.52
CA LEU A 45 -12.31 0.98 5.68
C LEU A 45 -11.79 -0.41 6.08
N THR A 46 -11.47 -1.27 5.11
CA THR A 46 -10.84 -2.56 5.36
C THR A 46 -9.51 -2.38 6.09
N ILE A 47 -8.64 -1.48 5.63
CA ILE A 47 -7.34 -1.21 6.27
C ILE A 47 -7.55 -0.73 7.71
N GLU A 48 -8.45 0.24 7.94
CA GLU A 48 -8.74 0.76 9.29
C GLU A 48 -9.24 -0.35 10.23
N LYS A 49 -10.16 -1.20 9.76
CA LYS A 49 -10.72 -2.32 10.53
C LYS A 49 -9.65 -3.35 10.86
N LEU A 50 -8.86 -3.78 9.86
CA LEU A 50 -7.82 -4.78 10.04
C LEU A 50 -6.71 -4.28 10.97
N SER A 51 -6.34 -3.01 10.85
CA SER A 51 -5.31 -2.42 11.71
C SER A 51 -5.72 -2.41 13.19
N LYS A 52 -7.00 -2.17 13.47
CA LYS A 52 -7.54 -2.31 14.83
C LYS A 52 -7.58 -3.76 15.29
N ARG A 53 -8.02 -4.68 14.42
CA ARG A 53 -8.17 -6.12 14.75
C ARG A 53 -6.82 -6.81 14.98
N LEU A 54 -5.80 -6.43 14.23
CA LEU A 54 -4.48 -7.07 14.22
C LEU A 54 -3.44 -6.31 15.06
N LYS A 55 -3.87 -5.32 15.85
CA LYS A 55 -2.99 -4.42 16.63
C LYS A 55 -2.06 -5.10 17.64
N ASN A 56 -2.29 -6.38 17.95
CA ASN A 56 -1.49 -7.15 18.90
C ASN A 56 -0.46 -8.05 18.22
N LEU A 57 -0.49 -8.17 16.88
CA LEU A 57 0.50 -8.96 16.14
C LEU A 57 1.82 -8.20 16.01
N PRO A 58 2.95 -8.91 15.86
CA PRO A 58 4.23 -8.32 15.47
C PRO A 58 4.06 -7.42 14.22
N PRO A 59 4.78 -6.29 14.09
CA PRO A 59 4.58 -5.33 13.00
C PRO A 59 4.64 -5.95 11.60
N GLU A 60 5.65 -6.78 11.32
CA GLU A 60 5.80 -7.46 10.03
C GLU A 60 4.58 -8.35 9.73
N GLU A 61 4.24 -9.26 10.67
CA GLU A 61 3.09 -10.16 10.52
C GLU A 61 1.78 -9.40 10.36
N ARG A 62 1.61 -8.32 11.12
CA ARG A 62 0.43 -7.44 11.06
C ARG A 62 0.27 -6.85 9.67
N TYR A 63 1.30 -6.21 9.14
CA TYR A 63 1.22 -5.53 7.85
C TYR A 63 1.08 -6.53 6.70
N ILE A 64 1.79 -7.65 6.75
CA ILE A 64 1.61 -8.74 5.78
C ILE A 64 0.15 -9.19 5.79
N LYS A 65 -0.43 -9.53 6.94
CA LYS A 65 -1.84 -9.96 7.03
C LYS A 65 -2.85 -8.90 6.55
N ILE A 66 -2.58 -7.62 6.77
CA ILE A 66 -3.41 -6.54 6.22
C ILE A 66 -3.37 -6.56 4.69
N LEU A 67 -2.16 -6.60 4.12
CA LEU A 67 -1.93 -6.55 2.67
C LEU A 67 -2.43 -7.82 1.95
N SER A 68 -2.45 -8.96 2.64
CA SER A 68 -2.98 -10.24 2.16
C SER A 68 -4.51 -10.34 2.18
N SER A 69 -5.23 -9.30 2.61
CA SER A 69 -6.68 -9.41 2.85
C SER A 69 -7.52 -9.47 1.56
N HIS A 70 -8.44 -10.44 1.55
CA HIS A 70 -9.53 -10.56 0.59
C HIS A 70 -10.90 -10.12 1.14
N GLU A 71 -10.96 -9.40 2.27
CA GLU A 71 -12.23 -8.85 2.76
C GLU A 71 -12.83 -7.87 1.73
N ASN A 72 -14.16 -7.88 1.62
CA ASN A 72 -14.94 -7.06 0.69
C ASN A 72 -14.73 -7.38 -0.80
N TYR A 73 -14.53 -8.65 -1.16
CA TYR A 73 -14.51 -9.08 -2.56
C TYR A 73 -15.72 -8.55 -3.35
N PRO A 74 -15.53 -8.03 -4.60
CA PRO A 74 -14.29 -8.00 -5.37
C PRO A 74 -13.35 -6.82 -5.07
N PHE A 75 -13.66 -5.98 -4.07
CA PHE A 75 -12.91 -4.76 -3.70
C PHE A 75 -11.85 -5.03 -2.63
N THR A 76 -11.06 -6.07 -2.86
CA THR A 76 -10.05 -6.56 -1.92
C THR A 76 -8.80 -5.68 -1.90
N LEU A 77 -7.95 -5.86 -0.88
CA LEU A 77 -6.60 -5.30 -0.85
C LEU A 77 -5.64 -6.16 -1.69
N CYS A 78 -5.78 -7.48 -1.58
CA CYS A 78 -5.05 -8.45 -2.39
C CYS A 78 -5.87 -8.80 -3.64
N ILE A 79 -5.57 -8.14 -4.77
CA ILE A 79 -6.24 -8.34 -6.06
C ILE A 79 -5.47 -9.37 -6.87
N HIS A 80 -6.14 -10.44 -7.26
CA HIS A 80 -5.58 -11.50 -8.08
C HIS A 80 -6.03 -11.32 -9.51
N ASP A 81 -5.08 -10.95 -10.36
CA ASP A 81 -5.17 -11.13 -11.81
C ASP A 81 -6.47 -10.61 -12.44
N LEU A 82 -6.86 -9.40 -12.03
CA LEU A 82 -8.08 -8.75 -12.50
C LEU A 82 -7.87 -8.22 -13.91
N GLU A 83 -8.63 -8.76 -14.86
CA GLU A 83 -8.70 -8.24 -16.22
C GLU A 83 -9.60 -6.99 -16.25
N LEU A 84 -9.05 -5.90 -16.77
CA LEU A 84 -9.75 -4.65 -16.99
C LEU A 84 -10.41 -4.65 -18.38
N SER A 85 -11.37 -3.76 -18.57
CA SER A 85 -12.09 -3.61 -19.84
C SER A 85 -11.19 -3.25 -21.04
N ASP A 86 -9.97 -2.77 -20.80
CA ASP A 86 -8.98 -2.46 -21.83
C ASP A 86 -8.00 -3.63 -22.11
N GLY A 87 -8.29 -4.83 -21.59
CA GLY A 87 -7.49 -6.04 -21.74
C GLY A 87 -6.23 -6.07 -20.85
N LYS A 88 -5.99 -5.03 -20.04
CA LYS A 88 -4.87 -5.04 -19.09
C LYS A 88 -5.21 -5.89 -17.87
N ARG A 89 -4.17 -6.48 -17.27
CA ARG A 89 -4.30 -7.29 -16.06
C ARG A 89 -3.65 -6.57 -14.89
N VAL A 90 -4.32 -6.56 -13.74
CA VAL A 90 -3.84 -5.92 -12.52
C VAL A 90 -3.69 -6.96 -11.42
N LYS A 91 -2.54 -6.96 -10.75
CA LYS A 91 -2.29 -7.76 -9.55
C LYS A 91 -1.66 -6.91 -8.45
N THR A 92 -1.89 -7.29 -7.19
CA THR A 92 -1.23 -6.69 -6.03
C THR A 92 0.15 -7.31 -5.82
N PHE A 93 1.19 -6.47 -5.69
CA PHE A 93 2.46 -6.80 -5.05
C PHE A 93 2.55 -6.00 -3.75
N ALA A 94 3.45 -6.38 -2.83
CA ALA A 94 3.57 -5.70 -1.55
C ALA A 94 5.00 -5.46 -1.11
N THR A 95 5.15 -4.45 -0.26
CA THR A 95 6.37 -4.14 0.46
C THR A 95 6.02 -3.69 1.88
N VAL A 96 6.78 -4.17 2.85
CA VAL A 96 6.74 -3.75 4.26
C VAL A 96 8.12 -3.20 4.59
N VAL A 97 8.18 -1.96 5.06
CA VAL A 97 9.44 -1.27 5.36
C VAL A 97 9.51 -1.00 6.85
N GLY A 98 10.52 -1.57 7.51
CA GLY A 98 10.90 -1.23 8.88
C GLY A 98 11.78 0.02 8.86
N SER A 99 11.25 1.16 9.30
CA SER A 99 12.01 2.42 9.31
C SER A 99 13.09 2.46 10.39
N THR A 100 12.96 1.65 11.44
CA THR A 100 13.89 1.61 12.58
C THR A 100 15.11 0.73 12.34
N ASP A 101 14.95 -0.35 11.58
CA ASP A 101 16.00 -1.34 11.29
C ASP A 101 16.47 -1.29 9.83
N GLY A 102 15.82 -0.48 8.98
CA GLY A 102 16.11 -0.36 7.56
C GLY A 102 15.75 -1.61 6.75
N ARG A 103 15.02 -2.56 7.34
CA ARG A 103 14.66 -3.83 6.68
C ARG A 103 13.49 -3.61 5.74
N ILE A 104 13.60 -4.15 4.53
CA ILE A 104 12.53 -4.13 3.54
C ILE A 104 12.13 -5.56 3.22
N LEU A 105 10.89 -5.92 3.50
CA LEU A 105 10.31 -7.20 3.07
C LEU A 105 9.43 -6.94 1.85
N ALA A 106 9.67 -7.63 0.74
CA ALA A 106 8.87 -7.47 -0.47
C ALA A 106 8.43 -8.82 -1.02
N THR A 107 7.30 -8.82 -1.73
CA THR A 107 6.88 -9.94 -2.57
C THR A 107 6.43 -9.43 -3.93
N PHE A 108 6.87 -10.11 -4.98
CA PHE A 108 6.49 -9.81 -6.38
C PHE A 108 5.24 -10.57 -6.81
N ASP A 109 4.71 -11.41 -5.92
CA ASP A 109 3.46 -12.12 -6.06
C ASP A 109 2.39 -11.52 -5.15
N ASN A 110 1.18 -12.08 -5.19
CA ASN A 110 0.12 -11.63 -4.31
C ASN A 110 0.47 -11.93 -2.84
N PRO A 111 0.31 -10.96 -1.91
CA PRO A 111 0.75 -11.12 -0.52
C PRO A 111 0.15 -12.29 0.26
N CYS A 112 -0.96 -12.86 -0.19
CA CYS A 112 -1.59 -14.00 0.50
C CYS A 112 -0.91 -15.34 0.23
N TYR A 113 -0.14 -15.48 -0.85
CA TYR A 113 0.60 -16.70 -1.18
C TYR A 113 2.06 -16.45 -1.53
N GLY A 114 2.41 -15.20 -1.88
CA GLY A 114 3.75 -14.79 -2.23
C GLY A 114 4.69 -14.90 -1.05
N LYS A 115 5.89 -15.42 -1.30
CA LYS A 115 6.97 -15.43 -0.31
C LYS A 115 7.51 -14.00 -0.17
N PHE A 116 7.48 -13.46 1.04
CA PHE A 116 8.18 -12.22 1.37
C PHE A 116 9.68 -12.50 1.48
N GLN A 117 10.47 -11.69 0.78
CA GLN A 117 11.92 -11.76 0.75
C GLN A 117 12.48 -10.44 1.27
N GLU A 118 13.58 -10.52 2.03
CA GLU A 118 14.29 -9.32 2.46
C GLU A 118 15.08 -8.73 1.28
N ILE A 119 14.80 -7.47 0.95
CA ILE A 119 15.50 -6.72 -0.09
C ILE A 119 16.66 -5.99 0.58
N ASN A 120 17.88 -6.37 0.23
CA ASN A 120 19.07 -5.70 0.72
C ASN A 120 19.23 -4.36 0.00
N THR A 121 18.97 -3.27 0.70
CA THR A 121 19.13 -1.90 0.19
C THR A 121 20.50 -1.31 0.51
N ARG A 122 21.56 -2.12 0.64
CA ARG A 122 22.93 -1.60 0.63
C ARG A 122 23.17 -0.82 -0.67
N PHE A 123 22.87 0.47 -0.61
CA PHE A 123 23.50 1.47 -1.43
C PHE A 123 24.97 1.39 -1.04
N GLU A 124 25.76 0.70 -1.87
CA GLU A 124 27.19 0.96 -1.89
C GLU A 124 27.34 2.47 -2.04
N ARG A 125 27.80 3.13 -0.97
CA ARG A 125 28.28 4.51 -1.09
C ARG A 125 29.40 4.43 -2.12
N ARG A 126 29.11 4.80 -3.37
CA ARG A 126 30.15 5.11 -4.34
C ARG A 126 30.91 6.29 -3.75
N ASN A 127 32.03 6.00 -3.11
CA ASN A 127 33.05 6.99 -2.84
C ASN A 127 33.62 7.38 -4.20
N GLU A 128 32.94 8.28 -4.91
CA GLU A 128 33.54 8.98 -6.03
C GLU A 128 34.53 9.98 -5.44
N THR A 129 35.73 9.51 -5.11
CA THR A 129 36.91 10.37 -5.02
C THR A 129 37.21 10.84 -6.44
N HIS A 130 36.67 12.02 -6.81
CA HIS A 130 37.20 12.77 -7.92
C HIS A 130 38.55 13.36 -7.49
N GLU A 131 39.62 12.63 -7.79
CA GLU A 131 40.95 13.22 -7.88
C GLU A 131 40.96 14.14 -9.09
N PHE A 132 40.96 15.45 -8.83
CA PHE A 132 41.29 16.44 -9.84
C PHE A 132 42.79 16.38 -10.08
N HIS A 133 43.18 15.92 -11.27
CA HIS A 133 44.52 16.13 -11.83
C HIS A 133 44.58 17.46 -12.58
#